data_AF-A0A8T7CYM0-F1
#
_entry.id   AF-A0A8T7CYM0-F1
#
_cell.length_a   1.000
_cell.length_b   1.000
_cell.length_c   1.000
_cell.angle_alpha   90.00
_cell.angle_beta   90.00
_cell.angle_gamma   90.00
#
_symmetry.space_group_name_H-M   'P 1'
#
loop_
_entity.id
_entity.type
_entity.pdbx_description
1 polymer ?
#
loop_
_entity_poly.entity_id
_entity_poly.type
_entity_poly.pdbx_seq_one_letter_code
_entity_poly.pdbx_strand_id
1 'polypeptide(L)'
;MAELTFFTQNASFGYGGADIGVGVLFNEYNDVIANGSILVSGSPAGDVKALHFGVGAKLYGGDINGPDNAPVDIQGGAVAIGGQVRYVFPGNAPLAVLGEVFFAPEVTSISEFDRLLEYRVALELEVTPSARAYIGYRMMEVKFDAAGTSVDYEVDDSANIGVRFEF
;
A
#
# COMPACT_ATOMS: atom_id res chain seq x y z
N MET A 1 -10.53 -7.28 -8.01
CA MET A 1 -10.21 -6.70 -6.68
C MET A 1 -10.56 -5.21 -6.61
N ALA A 2 -11.11 -4.73 -5.48
CA ALA A 2 -11.38 -3.32 -5.24
C ALA A 2 -10.74 -2.85 -3.94
N GLU A 3 -10.18 -1.64 -3.94
CA GLU A 3 -9.54 -1.04 -2.77
C GLU A 3 -10.13 0.34 -2.51
N LEU A 4 -10.50 0.58 -1.26
CA LEU A 4 -10.88 1.91 -0.79
C LEU A 4 -9.86 2.34 0.27
N THR A 5 -9.10 3.39 -0.04
CA THR A 5 -8.06 3.89 0.86
C THR A 5 -8.25 5.37 1.13
N PHE A 6 -8.45 5.69 2.40
CA PHE A 6 -8.56 7.04 2.92
C PHE A 6 -7.20 7.50 3.44
N PHE A 7 -6.76 8.67 3.03
CA PHE A 7 -5.56 9.30 3.56
C PHE A 7 -5.92 10.61 4.26
N THR A 8 -5.35 10.84 5.43
CA THR A 8 -5.29 12.14 6.08
C THR A 8 -3.84 12.61 6.03
N GLN A 9 -3.61 13.70 5.30
CA GLN A 9 -2.28 14.29 5.20
C GLN A 9 -2.15 15.40 6.23
N ASN A 10 -1.09 15.35 7.04
CA ASN A 10 -0.64 16.50 7.81
C ASN A 10 0.64 17.01 7.16
N ALA A 11 0.52 17.56 5.95
CA ALA A 11 1.64 18.10 5.19
C ALA A 11 1.44 19.59 4.92
N SER A 12 2.27 20.43 5.54
CA SER A 12 2.44 21.82 5.13
C SER A 12 3.30 21.84 3.87
N PHE A 13 2.77 22.39 2.78
CA PHE A 13 3.49 22.60 1.52
C PHE A 13 4.92 23.12 1.79
N GLY A 14 5.95 22.30 1.49
CA GLY A 14 7.35 22.70 1.47
C GLY A 14 8.29 22.15 2.55
N TYR A 15 7.83 21.41 3.57
CA TYR A 15 8.71 20.97 4.69
C TYR A 15 8.80 19.46 4.96
N GLY A 16 8.26 18.62 4.08
CA GLY A 16 8.09 17.21 4.39
C GLY A 16 6.84 16.99 5.22
N GLY A 17 6.04 16.01 4.82
CA GLY A 17 4.73 15.69 5.37
C GLY A 17 4.71 14.29 5.95
N ALA A 18 3.85 14.11 6.96
CA ALA A 18 3.45 12.78 7.40
C ALA A 18 2.05 12.49 6.85
N ASP A 19 1.98 11.50 5.98
CA ASP A 19 0.77 10.97 5.37
C ASP A 19 0.31 9.77 6.19
N ILE A 20 -0.89 9.83 6.76
CA ILE A 20 -1.49 8.69 7.45
C ILE A 20 -2.61 8.16 6.56
N GLY A 21 -2.56 6.88 6.22
CA GLY A 21 -3.56 6.19 5.41
C GLY A 21 -4.26 5.09 6.19
N VAL A 22 -5.52 4.85 5.88
CA VAL A 22 -6.28 3.66 6.29
C VAL A 22 -7.01 3.15 5.06
N GLY A 23 -6.84 1.88 4.74
CA GLY A 23 -7.46 1.25 3.59
C GLY A 23 -8.16 -0.05 3.93
N VAL A 24 -9.12 -0.41 3.10
CA VAL A 24 -9.77 -1.71 3.13
C VAL A 24 -9.74 -2.29 1.72
N LEU A 25 -9.24 -3.52 1.63
CA LEU A 25 -9.20 -4.32 0.43
C LEU A 25 -10.34 -5.34 0.47
N PHE A 26 -11.03 -5.46 -0.66
CA PHE A 26 -12.00 -6.52 -0.89
C PHE A 26 -11.53 -7.39 -2.04
N ASN A 27 -11.25 -8.67 -1.75
CA ASN A 27 -10.89 -9.66 -2.75
C ASN A 27 -12.12 -10.45 -3.25
N GLU A 28 -11.99 -11.08 -4.43
CA GLU A 28 -13.07 -11.84 -5.09
C GLU A 28 -13.48 -13.11 -4.33
N TYR A 29 -12.69 -13.54 -3.33
CA TYR A 29 -12.97 -14.69 -2.46
C TYR A 29 -13.61 -14.34 -1.11
N ASN A 30 -14.21 -13.13 -0.96
CA ASN A 30 -14.74 -12.59 0.31
C ASN A 30 -13.69 -12.30 1.41
N ASP A 31 -12.40 -12.27 1.05
CA ASP A 31 -11.36 -11.83 1.98
C ASP A 31 -11.40 -10.31 2.15
N VAL A 32 -11.39 -9.89 3.42
CA VAL A 32 -11.37 -8.47 3.80
C VAL A 32 -10.07 -8.19 4.53
N ILE A 33 -9.22 -7.38 3.90
CA ILE A 33 -7.94 -6.98 4.49
C ILE A 33 -8.00 -5.49 4.79
N ALA A 34 -7.93 -5.13 6.06
CA ALA A 34 -7.70 -3.75 6.47
C ALA A 34 -6.21 -3.45 6.48
N ASN A 35 -5.84 -2.24 6.10
CA ASN A 35 -4.49 -1.73 6.23
C ASN A 35 -4.49 -0.34 6.85
N GLY A 36 -3.43 -0.04 7.59
CA GLY A 36 -3.11 1.28 8.09
C GLY A 36 -1.69 1.62 7.67
N SER A 37 -1.43 2.84 7.23
CA SER A 37 -0.13 3.26 6.74
C SER A 37 0.25 4.60 7.35
N ILE A 38 1.53 4.75 7.67
CA ILE A 38 2.12 6.03 8.05
C ILE A 38 3.34 6.19 7.16
N LEU A 39 3.36 7.27 6.39
CA LEU A 39 4.43 7.57 5.48
C LEU A 39 4.95 8.97 5.73
N VAL A 40 6.26 9.10 5.88
CA VAL A 40 6.91 10.40 5.91
C VAL A 40 7.49 10.65 4.53
N SER A 41 6.93 11.62 3.82
CA SER A 41 7.33 11.99 2.48
C SER A 41 7.95 13.38 2.46
N GLY A 42 8.95 13.58 1.60
CA GLY A 42 9.68 14.84 1.49
C GLY A 42 10.19 15.06 0.07
N SER A 43 10.31 16.33 -0.29
CA SER A 43 11.04 16.74 -1.49
C SER A 43 12.51 16.96 -1.12
N PRO A 44 13.47 16.51 -1.96
CA PRO A 44 14.88 16.87 -1.76
C PRO A 44 15.04 18.39 -1.67
N ALA A 45 15.93 18.86 -0.80
CA ALA A 45 16.31 20.26 -0.74
C ALA A 45 17.07 20.62 -2.04
N GLY A 46 16.35 21.10 -3.06
CA GLY A 46 16.89 21.47 -4.37
C GLY A 46 15.80 21.86 -5.38
N ASP A 47 16.20 22.17 -6.62
CA ASP A 47 15.31 22.64 -7.71
C ASP A 47 14.37 21.56 -8.27
N VAL A 48 14.55 20.30 -7.89
CA VAL A 48 13.73 19.16 -8.34
C VAL A 48 12.53 18.96 -7.41
N LYS A 49 11.60 19.92 -7.43
CA LYS A 49 10.31 19.82 -6.72
C LYS A 49 9.40 18.71 -7.24
N ALA A 50 9.67 18.21 -8.44
CA ALA A 50 8.92 17.15 -9.09
C ALA A 50 9.13 15.77 -8.45
N LEU A 51 10.26 15.54 -7.78
CA LEU A 51 10.59 14.23 -7.21
C LEU A 51 10.38 14.24 -5.70
N HIS A 52 9.62 13.28 -5.22
CA HIS A 52 9.34 13.07 -3.81
C HIS A 52 9.79 11.67 -3.42
N PHE A 53 10.41 11.59 -2.25
CA PHE A 53 10.77 10.32 -1.63
C PHE A 53 10.02 10.22 -0.32
N GLY A 54 9.56 9.03 0.03
CA GLY A 54 9.00 8.78 1.33
C GLY A 54 9.44 7.46 1.89
N VAL A 55 9.40 7.36 3.20
CA VAL A 55 9.65 6.13 3.96
C VAL A 55 8.58 5.99 5.01
N GLY A 56 8.19 4.77 5.32
CA GLY A 56 7.15 4.57 6.31
C GLY A 56 6.88 3.12 6.60
N ALA A 57 5.79 2.91 7.34
CA ALA A 57 5.33 1.61 7.76
C ALA A 57 3.88 1.42 7.36
N LYS A 58 3.53 0.19 6.99
CA LYS A 58 2.17 -0.27 6.73
C LYS A 58 1.87 -1.42 7.68
N LEU A 59 0.81 -1.29 8.45
CA LEU A 59 0.21 -2.40 9.16
C LEU A 59 -0.90 -3.00 8.28
N TYR A 60 -0.96 -4.32 8.25
CA TYR A 60 -2.01 -5.11 7.64
C TYR A 60 -2.66 -5.93 8.73
N GLY A 61 -3.98 -6.07 8.65
CA GLY A 61 -4.74 -6.94 9.54
C GLY A 61 -6.06 -7.29 8.89
N GLY A 62 -6.41 -8.56 8.90
CA GLY A 62 -7.63 -9.04 8.29
C GLY A 62 -7.81 -10.53 8.48
N ASP A 63 -9.01 -10.98 8.15
CA ASP A 63 -9.36 -12.38 8.13
C ASP A 63 -9.20 -12.86 6.68
N ILE A 64 -8.24 -13.77 6.45
CA ILE A 64 -8.11 -14.44 5.14
C ILE A 64 -8.82 -15.80 5.28
N ASN A 65 -9.95 -15.94 4.58
CA ASN A 65 -10.65 -17.21 4.47
C ASN A 65 -10.00 -17.97 3.30
N GLY A 66 -9.24 -19.02 3.62
CA GLY A 66 -8.68 -19.89 2.60
C GLY A 66 -9.76 -20.45 1.65
N PRO A 67 -9.42 -20.82 0.40
CA PRO A 67 -10.40 -21.29 -0.58
C PRO A 67 -11.22 -22.46 -0.04
N ASP A 68 -12.52 -22.48 -0.39
CA ASP A 68 -13.70 -23.27 0.04
C ASP A 68 -13.58 -24.77 0.46
N ASN A 69 -12.38 -25.35 0.61
CA ASN A 69 -12.15 -26.74 1.01
C ASN A 69 -11.17 -26.94 2.17
N ALA A 70 -10.71 -25.87 2.82
CA ALA A 70 -9.91 -25.97 4.05
C ALA A 70 -10.43 -24.94 5.08
N PRO A 71 -10.97 -25.38 6.24
CA PRO A 71 -11.41 -24.48 7.29
C PRO A 71 -10.17 -23.94 8.01
N VAL A 72 -9.51 -22.96 7.41
CA VAL A 72 -8.40 -22.24 8.03
C VAL A 72 -8.82 -20.78 8.12
N ASP A 73 -9.33 -20.41 9.29
CA ASP A 73 -9.58 -19.02 9.66
C ASP A 73 -8.20 -18.41 10.00
N ILE A 74 -7.50 -17.88 9.00
CA ILE A 74 -6.20 -17.25 9.24
C ILE A 74 -6.44 -15.81 9.69
N GLN A 75 -6.51 -15.64 11.01
CA GLN A 75 -6.43 -14.33 11.67
C GLN A 75 -4.97 -13.95 11.84
N GLY A 76 -4.53 -12.90 11.14
CA GLY A 76 -3.17 -12.42 11.28
C GLY A 76 -3.02 -10.95 10.96
N GLY A 77 -1.83 -10.43 11.24
CA GLY A 77 -1.42 -9.12 10.79
C GLY A 77 0.06 -9.07 10.49
N ALA A 78 0.49 -8.10 9.71
CA ALA A 78 1.90 -7.88 9.43
C ALA A 78 2.22 -6.39 9.45
N VAL A 79 3.37 -6.03 9.99
CA VAL A 79 3.88 -4.66 9.92
C VAL A 79 5.00 -4.61 8.89
N ALA A 80 4.70 -4.11 7.71
CA ALA A 80 5.68 -3.86 6.67
C ALA A 80 6.35 -2.50 6.86
N ILE A 81 7.63 -2.43 6.56
CA ILE A 81 8.38 -1.18 6.45
C ILE A 81 8.87 -1.02 5.02
N GLY A 82 8.88 0.21 4.53
CA GLY A 82 9.12 0.44 3.12
C GLY A 82 9.34 1.89 2.76
N GLY A 83 9.45 2.09 1.45
CA GLY A 83 9.65 3.40 0.86
C GLY A 83 8.74 3.62 -0.34
N GLN A 84 8.49 4.89 -0.62
CA GLN A 84 7.86 5.33 -1.85
C GLN A 84 8.76 6.29 -2.61
N VAL A 85 8.61 6.28 -3.92
CA VAL A 85 9.14 7.28 -4.84
C VAL A 85 7.98 7.79 -5.66
N ARG A 86 7.79 9.11 -5.68
CA ARG A 86 6.74 9.75 -6.46
C ARG A 86 7.34 10.83 -7.34
N TYR A 87 7.05 10.77 -8.63
CA TYR A 87 7.49 11.74 -9.61
C TYR A 87 6.30 12.45 -10.25
N VAL A 88 6.21 13.76 -10.03
CA VAL A 88 5.15 14.63 -10.53
C VAL A 88 5.63 15.31 -11.80
N PHE A 89 4.89 15.13 -12.89
CA PHE A 89 5.10 15.85 -14.14
C PHE A 89 4.40 17.21 -14.05
N PRO A 90 5.15 18.33 -14.03
CA PRO A 90 4.54 19.66 -14.05
C PRO A 90 3.91 19.91 -15.43
N GLY A 91 2.62 20.26 -15.46
CA GLY A 91 1.87 20.53 -16.67
C GLY A 91 0.45 21.05 -16.37
N ASN A 92 -0.36 21.28 -17.40
CA ASN A 92 -1.74 21.76 -17.26
C ASN A 92 -2.67 20.77 -16.53
N ALA A 93 -2.32 19.49 -16.51
CA ALA A 93 -2.98 18.45 -15.72
C ALA A 93 -1.87 17.69 -14.97
N PRO A 94 -1.65 17.96 -13.67
CA PRO A 94 -0.61 17.31 -12.90
C PRO A 94 -0.80 15.79 -12.91
N LEU A 95 0.17 15.11 -13.51
CA LEU A 95 0.27 13.65 -13.55
C LEU A 95 1.38 13.24 -12.59
N ALA A 96 1.20 12.16 -11.84
CA ALA A 96 2.24 11.61 -11.00
C ALA A 96 2.42 10.11 -11.23
N VAL A 97 3.66 9.66 -11.19
CA VAL A 97 4.00 8.24 -11.13
C VAL A 97 4.44 7.94 -9.70
N LEU A 98 3.84 6.92 -9.10
CA LEU A 98 4.14 6.44 -7.76
C LEU A 98 4.70 5.01 -7.87
N GLY A 99 5.84 4.78 -7.24
CA GLY A 99 6.37 3.44 -6.97
C GLY A 99 6.52 3.25 -5.47
N GLU A 100 6.02 2.15 -4.93
CA GLU A 100 6.13 1.80 -3.53
C GLU A 100 6.65 0.38 -3.38
N VAL A 101 7.49 0.17 -2.35
CA VAL A 101 7.96 -1.16 -1.97
C VAL A 101 7.90 -1.27 -0.46
N PHE A 102 7.20 -2.27 0.04
CA PHE A 102 7.07 -2.56 1.46
C PHE A 102 7.45 -4.00 1.74
N PHE A 103 8.20 -4.20 2.82
CA PHE A 103 8.67 -5.51 3.25
C PHE A 103 8.37 -5.69 4.74
N ALA A 104 7.64 -6.73 5.08
CA ALA A 104 7.42 -7.18 6.45
C ALA A 104 8.25 -8.43 6.73
N PRO A 105 9.30 -8.35 7.56
CA PRO A 105 9.99 -9.54 8.05
C PRO A 105 9.14 -10.34 9.05
N GLU A 106 9.51 -11.60 9.26
CA GLU A 106 8.90 -12.55 10.21
C GLU A 106 8.82 -12.04 11.65
N VAL A 107 9.73 -11.15 12.05
CA VAL A 107 9.70 -10.54 13.40
C VAL A 107 8.62 -9.48 13.58
N THR A 108 8.05 -9.01 12.48
CA THR A 108 7.00 -7.97 12.45
C THR A 108 5.64 -8.51 12.04
N SER A 109 5.58 -9.80 11.71
CA SER A 109 4.33 -10.50 11.51
C SER A 109 3.78 -10.99 12.84
N ILE A 110 2.47 -10.87 12.96
CA ILE A 110 1.69 -11.27 14.11
C ILE A 110 0.81 -12.42 13.61
N SER A 111 0.90 -13.59 14.26
CA SER A 111 0.23 -14.84 13.85
C SER A 111 0.95 -15.56 12.69
N GLU A 112 0.24 -16.41 11.95
CA GLU A 112 0.73 -17.33 10.90
C GLU A 112 1.30 -16.66 9.63
N PHE A 113 1.43 -15.34 9.59
CA PHE A 113 2.16 -14.67 8.52
C PHE A 113 3.65 -14.77 8.80
N ASP A 114 4.48 -15.26 7.88
CA ASP A 114 5.94 -15.28 8.11
C ASP A 114 6.66 -14.16 7.37
N ARG A 115 6.20 -13.77 6.19
CA ARG A 115 6.85 -12.69 5.44
C ARG A 115 5.89 -12.11 4.42
N LEU A 116 5.88 -10.78 4.31
CA LEU A 116 5.07 -10.07 3.32
C LEU A 116 5.98 -9.17 2.49
N LEU A 117 5.78 -9.19 1.18
CA LEU A 117 6.45 -8.31 0.24
C LEU A 117 5.40 -7.69 -0.67
N GLU A 118 5.26 -6.37 -0.62
CA GLU A 118 4.34 -5.60 -1.45
C GLU A 118 5.13 -4.72 -2.40
N TYR A 119 4.81 -4.83 -3.69
CA TYR A 119 5.23 -3.91 -4.74
C TYR A 119 4.02 -3.21 -5.29
N ARG A 120 4.10 -1.89 -5.44
CA ARG A 120 3.03 -1.12 -6.06
C ARG A 120 3.60 -0.11 -7.04
N VAL A 121 2.97 -0.04 -8.21
CA VAL A 121 3.21 0.99 -9.20
C VAL A 121 1.88 1.61 -9.57
N ALA A 122 1.75 2.93 -9.47
CA ALA A 122 0.52 3.63 -9.78
C ALA A 122 0.77 4.91 -10.58
N LEU A 123 -0.18 5.22 -11.46
CA LEU A 123 -0.30 6.50 -12.15
C LEU A 123 -1.44 7.27 -11.49
N GLU A 124 -1.13 8.45 -10.96
CA GLU A 124 -2.11 9.37 -10.40
C GLU A 124 -2.37 10.52 -11.39
N LEU A 125 -3.64 10.87 -11.55
CA LEU A 125 -4.10 12.04 -12.27
C LEU A 125 -4.84 12.95 -11.29
N GLU A 126 -4.39 14.19 -11.19
CA GLU A 126 -5.10 15.21 -10.44
C GLU A 126 -6.37 15.64 -11.19
N VAL A 127 -7.54 15.32 -10.63
CA VAL A 127 -8.85 15.69 -11.20
C VAL A 127 -9.31 17.02 -10.60
N THR A 128 -9.05 17.22 -9.31
CA THR A 128 -9.27 18.48 -8.60
C THR A 128 -8.13 18.71 -7.61
N PRO A 129 -7.90 19.94 -7.12
CA PRO A 129 -6.89 20.21 -6.10
C PRO A 129 -7.02 19.38 -4.81
N SER A 130 -8.19 18.76 -4.58
CA SER A 130 -8.50 17.94 -3.40
C SER A 130 -8.84 16.48 -3.76
N ALA A 131 -8.75 16.08 -5.03
CA ALA A 131 -9.08 14.72 -5.45
C ALA A 131 -8.24 14.29 -6.65
N ARG A 132 -7.61 13.12 -6.51
CA ARG A 132 -6.79 12.49 -7.53
C ARG A 132 -7.35 11.10 -7.85
N ALA A 133 -7.54 10.80 -9.12
CA ALA A 133 -7.79 9.44 -9.54
C ALA A 133 -6.45 8.72 -9.70
N TYR A 134 -6.39 7.43 -9.42
CA TYR A 134 -5.21 6.63 -9.72
C TYR A 134 -5.57 5.29 -10.34
N ILE A 135 -4.68 4.82 -11.21
CA ILE A 135 -4.68 3.47 -11.73
C ILE A 135 -3.32 2.87 -11.44
N GLY A 136 -3.30 1.67 -10.88
CA GLY A 136 -2.06 1.03 -10.50
C GLY A 136 -2.10 -0.46 -10.64
N TYR A 137 -0.96 -1.04 -10.36
CA TYR A 137 -0.72 -2.46 -10.27
C TYR A 137 -0.08 -2.72 -8.92
N ARG A 138 -0.62 -3.68 -8.18
CA ARG A 138 -0.03 -4.13 -6.92
C ARG A 138 0.22 -5.63 -7.02
N MET A 139 1.41 -6.01 -6.59
CA MET A 139 1.80 -7.38 -6.31
C MET A 139 2.02 -7.49 -4.82
N MET A 140 1.36 -8.45 -4.17
CA MET A 140 1.55 -8.76 -2.76
C MET A 140 1.80 -10.25 -2.61
N GLU A 141 3.04 -10.57 -2.26
CA GLU A 141 3.49 -11.93 -1.99
C GLU A 141 3.55 -12.12 -0.48
N VAL A 142 2.91 -13.19 0.00
CA VAL A 142 2.94 -13.59 1.41
C VAL A 142 3.47 -15.00 1.51
N LYS A 143 4.50 -15.18 2.33
CA LYS A 143 5.05 -16.50 2.65
C LYS A 143 4.58 -16.89 4.04
N PHE A 144 4.16 -18.14 4.19
CA PHE A 144 3.77 -18.74 5.46
C PHE A 144 4.25 -20.20 5.55
N ASP A 145 4.63 -20.63 6.75
CA ASP A 145 5.08 -21.97 7.06
C ASP A 145 3.89 -22.81 7.50
N ALA A 146 3.36 -23.58 6.56
CA ALA A 146 2.33 -24.58 6.85
C ALA A 146 3.01 -25.94 7.12
N ALA A 147 2.87 -26.45 8.35
CA ALA A 147 3.29 -27.80 8.73
C ALA A 147 4.76 -28.16 8.42
N GLY A 148 5.69 -27.21 8.59
CA GLY A 148 7.13 -27.43 8.37
C GLY A 148 7.58 -27.36 6.91
N THR A 149 6.73 -26.87 6.01
CA THR A 149 7.05 -26.53 4.63
C THR A 149 6.72 -25.07 4.36
N SER A 150 7.71 -24.29 3.91
CA SER A 150 7.48 -22.91 3.49
C SER A 150 6.67 -22.89 2.20
N VAL A 151 5.47 -22.33 2.25
CA VAL A 151 4.59 -22.15 1.08
C VAL A 151 4.60 -20.69 0.69
N ASP A 152 4.94 -20.42 -0.57
CA ASP A 152 4.82 -19.10 -1.18
C ASP A 152 3.39 -18.94 -1.70
N TYR A 153 2.65 -17.95 -1.20
CA TYR A 153 1.28 -17.66 -1.63
C TYR A 153 1.17 -16.23 -2.14
N GLU A 154 0.73 -16.12 -3.39
CA GLU A 154 0.47 -14.83 -4.02
C GLU A 154 -0.94 -14.38 -3.63
N VAL A 155 -1.03 -13.41 -2.72
CA VAL A 155 -2.31 -12.93 -2.18
C VAL A 155 -3.00 -11.99 -3.15
N ASP A 156 -2.21 -11.19 -3.90
CA ASP A 156 -2.73 -10.23 -4.85
C ASP A 156 -1.75 -10.02 -6.00
N ASP A 157 -2.21 -10.28 -7.22
CA ASP A 157 -1.56 -9.90 -8.47
C ASP A 157 -2.62 -9.22 -9.36
N SER A 158 -2.95 -7.96 -9.06
CA SER A 158 -4.06 -7.31 -9.73
C SER A 158 -3.87 -5.82 -10.00
N ALA A 159 -4.48 -5.39 -11.11
CA ALA A 159 -4.64 -3.98 -11.41
C ALA A 159 -5.71 -3.38 -10.50
N ASN A 160 -5.39 -2.24 -9.89
CA ASN A 160 -6.31 -1.48 -9.06
C ASN A 160 -6.61 -0.11 -9.67
N ILE A 161 -7.84 0.35 -9.46
CA ILE A 161 -8.27 1.71 -9.77
C ILE A 161 -8.86 2.27 -8.50
N GLY A 162 -8.49 3.49 -8.15
CA GLY A 162 -9.01 4.14 -6.97
C GLY A 162 -9.05 5.66 -7.11
N VAL A 163 -9.65 6.28 -6.11
CA VAL A 163 -9.69 7.73 -5.98
C VAL A 163 -9.13 8.08 -4.61
N ARG A 164 -8.18 9.00 -4.60
CA ARG A 164 -7.56 9.55 -3.41
C ARG A 164 -8.10 10.95 -3.20
N PHE A 165 -8.72 11.18 -2.05
CA PHE A 165 -9.14 12.50 -1.62
C PHE A 165 -8.10 13.08 -0.66
N GLU A 166 -7.79 14.36 -0.84
CA GLU A 166 -6.84 15.12 -0.01
C GLU A 166 -7.57 16.35 0.53
N PHE A 167 -7.52 16.53 1.85
CA PHE A 167 -8.20 17.61 2.58
C PHE A 167 -7.20 18.41 3.40
#